data_AF-K6Q3S4-F1
#
_entry.id   AF-K6Q3S4-F1
#
_cell.length_a   1.000
_cell.length_b   1.000
_cell.length_c   1.000
_cell.angle_alpha   90.00
_cell.angle_beta   90.00
_cell.angle_gamma   90.00
#
_symmetry.space_group_name_H-M   'P 1'
#
loop_
_entity.id
_entity.type
_entity.pdbx_description
1 polymer ?
#
loop_
_entity_poly.entity_id
_entity_poly.type
_entity_poly.pdbx_seq_one_letter_code
_entity_poly.pdbx_strand_id
1 'polypeptide(L)'
;MAQGQQRNRALFRGAEQALDRFKYEVAQELGIQVPQDGYWGDMPTRLTGAVGGHMVRRMIALAEQQLAQQGTLPPVSQQIPGQQTR
;
A
#
# COMPACT_ATOMS: atom_id res chain seq x y z
N MET A 1 -4.78 2.02 25.43
CA MET A 1 -5.55 1.88 24.17
C MET A 1 -5.25 3.09 23.28
N ALA A 2 -4.30 2.99 22.35
CA ALA A 2 -4.04 4.08 21.40
C ALA A 2 -5.02 3.95 20.22
N GLN A 3 -5.96 4.89 20.09
CA GLN A 3 -6.85 5.00 18.92
C GLN A 3 -6.02 5.46 17.70
N GLY A 4 -5.37 4.52 17.04
CA GLY A 4 -4.74 4.75 15.74
C GLY A 4 -5.81 4.96 14.68
N GLN A 5 -5.78 6.11 14.02
CA GLN A 5 -6.70 6.47 12.95
C GLN A 5 -6.74 5.39 11.85
N GLN A 6 -7.87 4.68 11.72
CA GLN A 6 -8.15 3.72 10.63
C GLN A 6 -8.43 4.43 9.29
N ARG A 7 -7.63 5.42 8.92
CA ARG A 7 -7.85 6.21 7.69
C ARG A 7 -7.03 5.73 6.49
N ASN A 8 -6.11 4.79 6.68
CA ASN A 8 -5.40 4.15 5.56
C ASN A 8 -6.23 2.96 5.03
N ARG A 9 -7.30 3.28 4.31
CA ARG A 9 -8.07 2.27 3.56
C ARG A 9 -7.38 2.03 2.21
N ALA A 10 -7.27 0.78 1.81
CA ALA A 10 -6.84 0.45 0.46
C ALA A 10 -7.79 1.13 -0.55
N LEU A 11 -7.22 1.93 -1.47
CA LEU A 11 -7.98 2.67 -2.47
C LEU A 11 -8.66 1.74 -3.50
N PHE A 12 -8.04 0.58 -3.76
CA PHE A 12 -8.56 -0.44 -4.65
C PHE A 12 -9.05 -1.66 -3.85
N ARG A 13 -10.26 -2.15 -4.17
CA ARG A 13 -10.80 -3.35 -3.54
C ARG A 13 -9.96 -4.57 -3.93
N GLY A 14 -9.46 -5.30 -2.96
CA GLY A 14 -8.60 -6.48 -3.16
C GLY A 14 -7.10 -6.20 -3.08
N ALA A 15 -6.67 -4.93 -3.02
CA ALA A 15 -5.25 -4.61 -2.84
C ALA A 15 -4.73 -4.92 -1.42
N GLU A 16 -5.62 -5.09 -0.43
CA GLU A 16 -5.22 -5.32 0.98
C GLU A 16 -4.30 -6.53 1.14
N GLN A 17 -4.62 -7.67 0.52
CA GLN A 17 -3.79 -8.87 0.62
C GLN A 17 -2.41 -8.69 -0.04
N ALA A 18 -2.36 -7.96 -1.16
CA ALA A 18 -1.10 -7.68 -1.85
C ALA A 18 -0.23 -6.71 -1.02
N LEU A 19 -0.85 -5.67 -0.45
CA LEU A 19 -0.18 -4.71 0.43
C LEU A 19 0.31 -5.36 1.71
N ASP A 20 -0.42 -6.33 2.27
CA ASP A 20 0.03 -7.08 3.44
C ASP A 20 1.25 -7.94 3.15
N ARG A 21 1.28 -8.67 2.04
CA ARG A 21 2.47 -9.42 1.60
C ARG A 21 3.66 -8.48 1.43
N PHE A 22 3.43 -7.36 0.74
CA PHE A 22 4.45 -6.36 0.50
C PHE A 22 4.99 -5.73 1.79
N LYS A 23 4.13 -5.47 2.79
CA LYS A 23 4.54 -5.01 4.12
C LYS A 23 5.52 -5.97 4.77
N TYR A 24 5.25 -7.28 4.70
CA TYR A 24 6.15 -8.30 5.26
C TYR A 24 7.46 -8.39 4.50
N GLU A 25 7.44 -8.33 3.16
CA GLU A 25 8.65 -8.29 2.33
C GLU A 25 9.54 -7.10 2.69
N VAL A 26 8.97 -5.89 2.73
CA VAL A 26 9.69 -4.67 3.10
C VAL A 26 10.26 -4.76 4.52
N ALA A 27 9.52 -5.34 5.46
CA ALA A 27 10.00 -5.50 6.83
C ALA A 27 11.21 -6.45 6.92
N GLN A 28 11.18 -7.57 6.19
CA GLN A 28 12.30 -8.51 6.13
C GLN A 28 13.55 -7.84 5.53
N GLU A 29 13.39 -7.04 4.48
CA GLU A 29 14.50 -6.32 3.85
C GLU A 29 15.12 -5.24 4.75
N LEU A 30 14.31 -4.63 5.61
CA LEU A 30 14.78 -3.67 6.62
C LEU A 30 15.38 -4.35 7.85
N GLY A 31 15.42 -5.68 7.90
CA GLY A 31 15.89 -6.46 9.05
C GLY A 31 14.99 -6.34 10.28
N ILE A 32 13.73 -5.95 10.08
CA ILE A 32 12.77 -5.78 11.16
C ILE A 32 12.12 -7.13 11.45
N GLN A 33 12.27 -7.60 12.68
CA GLN A 33 11.62 -8.83 13.14
C GLN A 33 10.12 -8.62 13.20
N VAL A 34 9.41 -9.35 12.34
CA VAL A 34 7.95 -9.32 12.26
C VAL A 34 7.37 -10.13 13.43
N PRO A 35 6.42 -9.58 14.20
CA PRO A 35 5.70 -10.31 15.24
C PRO A 35 4.95 -11.52 14.67
N GLN A 36 5.07 -12.69 15.32
CA GLN A 36 4.44 -13.92 14.83
C GLN A 36 2.91 -13.92 14.94
N ASP A 37 2.38 -13.13 15.88
CA ASP A 37 0.95 -12.87 16.06
C ASP A 37 0.41 -11.83 15.06
N GLY A 38 1.28 -11.24 14.25
CA GLY A 38 0.92 -10.21 13.27
C GLY A 38 0.56 -8.87 13.91
N TYR A 39 0.75 -8.70 15.23
CA TYR A 39 0.42 -7.48 15.94
C TYR A 39 1.63 -6.53 15.99
N TRP A 40 1.55 -5.43 15.26
CA TRP A 40 2.63 -4.44 15.16
C TRP A 40 2.60 -3.38 16.27
N GLY A 41 1.67 -3.47 17.23
CA GLY A 41 1.47 -2.44 18.24
C GLY A 41 2.56 -2.36 19.31
N ASP A 42 3.25 -3.47 19.59
CA ASP A 42 4.35 -3.50 20.56
C ASP A 42 5.71 -3.09 19.94
N MET A 43 5.73 -2.86 18.62
CA MET A 43 6.94 -2.45 17.90
C MET A 43 7.16 -0.93 18.01
N PRO A 44 8.43 -0.46 18.12
CA PRO A 44 8.74 0.96 18.08
C PRO A 44 8.13 1.66 16.86
N THR A 45 7.42 2.78 17.10
CA THR A 45 6.76 3.58 16.04
C THR A 45 7.71 4.01 14.93
N ARG A 46 9.00 4.18 15.26
CA ARG A 46 10.04 4.51 14.27
C ARG A 46 10.25 3.39 13.25
N LEU A 47 10.20 2.12 13.69
CA LEU A 47 10.38 0.96 12.83
C LEU A 47 9.14 0.71 11.96
N THR A 48 7.95 0.73 12.58
CA THR A 48 6.69 0.58 11.84
C THR A 48 6.47 1.70 10.83
N GLY A 49 6.82 2.93 11.20
CA GLY A 49 6.83 4.09 10.30
C GLY A 49 7.84 3.96 9.16
N ALA A 50 9.04 3.43 9.44
CA ALA A 50 10.03 3.15 8.40
C ALA A 50 9.50 2.14 7.37
N VAL A 51 8.90 1.02 7.80
CA VAL A 51 8.29 0.03 6.89
C VAL A 51 7.28 0.69 5.96
N GLY A 52 6.31 1.44 6.51
CA GLY A 52 5.31 2.13 5.70
C GLY A 52 5.91 3.15 4.72
N GLY A 53 6.90 3.92 5.15
CA GLY A 53 7.59 4.88 4.29
C GLY A 53 8.43 4.22 3.18
N HIS A 54 8.99 3.03 3.43
CA HIS A 54 9.70 2.25 2.41
C HIS A 54 8.74 1.62 1.39
N MET A 55 7.56 1.15 1.84
CA MET A 55 6.51 0.67 0.94
C MET A 55 6.09 1.76 -0.05
N VAL A 56 5.79 2.96 0.44
CA VAL A 56 5.35 4.09 -0.41
C VAL A 56 6.43 4.49 -1.42
N ARG A 57 7.68 4.64 -0.98
CA ARG A 57 8.79 5.00 -1.89
C ARG A 57 8.97 3.99 -3.02
N ARG A 58 8.83 2.70 -2.74
CA ARG A 58 8.91 1.64 -3.76
C ARG A 58 7.73 1.66 -4.72
N MET A 59 6.51 1.84 -4.21
CA MET A 59 5.32 1.94 -5.07
C MET A 59 5.43 3.13 -6.02
N ILE A 60 5.94 4.27 -5.54
CA ILE A 60 6.20 5.45 -6.38
C ILE A 60 7.26 5.12 -7.43
N ALA A 61 8.40 4.54 -7.04
CA ALA A 61 9.46 4.18 -8.00
C ALA A 61 8.96 3.21 -9.09
N LEU A 62 8.14 2.22 -8.73
CA LEU A 62 7.53 1.30 -9.70
C LEU A 62 6.52 2.01 -10.60
N ALA A 63 5.71 2.92 -10.07
CA ALA A 63 4.79 3.72 -10.86
C ALA A 63 5.53 4.65 -11.83
N GLU A 64 6.60 5.30 -11.39
CA GLU A 64 7.47 6.13 -12.22
C GLU A 64 8.10 5.33 -13.36
N GLN A 65 8.60 4.12 -13.08
CA GLN A 65 9.14 3.21 -14.10
C GLN A 65 8.07 2.77 -15.10
N GLN A 66 6.87 2.43 -14.62
CA GLN A 66 5.75 2.06 -15.48
C GLN A 66 5.34 3.22 -16.37
N LEU A 67 5.22 4.43 -15.83
CA LEU A 67 4.90 5.64 -16.59
C LEU A 67 6.01 5.99 -17.60
N ALA A 68 7.27 5.83 -17.22
CA ALA A 68 8.41 6.05 -18.12
C ALA A 68 8.46 5.04 -19.27
N GLN A 69 8.08 3.78 -19.04
CA GLN A 69 7.95 2.76 -20.10
C GLN A 69 6.67 2.95 -20.93
N GLN A 70 5.60 3.42 -20.31
CA GLN A 70 4.28 3.61 -20.88
C GLN A 70 4.11 5.07 -21.29
N GLY A 71 4.89 5.54 -22.26
CA GLY A 71 4.83 6.88 -22.87
C GLY A 71 3.53 7.18 -23.62
N THR A 72 2.40 6.57 -23.26
CA THR A 72 1.06 6.82 -23.76
C THR A 72 0.08 6.44 -22.66
N LEU A 73 -0.34 7.42 -21.88
CA LEU A 73 -1.49 7.29 -20.99
C LEU A 73 -2.74 7.08 -21.86
N PRO A 74 -3.44 5.92 -21.78
CA PRO A 74 -4.79 5.84 -22.32
C PRO A 74 -5.68 6.83 -21.54
N PRO A 75 -6.61 7.53 -22.21
CA PRO A 75 -7.55 8.39 -21.51
C PRO A 75 -8.30 7.56 -20.49
N VAL A 76 -8.34 8.04 -19.24
CA VAL A 76 -9.17 7.47 -18.18
C VAL A 76 -10.63 7.70 -18.58
N SER A 77 -11.20 6.77 -19.36
CA SER A 77 -12.64 6.64 -19.50
C SER A 77 -13.15 6.17 -18.15
N GLN A 78 -13.53 7.14 -17.31
CA GLN A 78 -14.39 6.95 -16.15
C GLN A 78 -15.72 6.38 -16.64
N GLN A 79 -15.75 5.05 -16.81
CA GLN A 79 -17.00 4.32 -16.92
C GLN A 79 -17.56 4.21 -15.51
N ILE A 80 -18.35 5.22 -15.12
CA ILE A 80 -19.17 5.18 -13.91
C ILE A 80 -20.23 4.09 -14.15
N PRO A 81 -20.24 2.98 -13.39
CA PRO A 81 -21.33 2.02 -13.48
C PRO A 81 -22.55 2.61 -12.75
N GLY A 82 -23.52 3.13 -13.50
CA GLY A 82 -24.77 3.58 -12.86
C GLY A 82 -25.78 4.37 -13.69
N GLN A 83 -25.52 4.75 -14.94
CA GLN A 83 -26.47 5.55 -15.73
C GLN A 83 -27.05 4.75 -16.90
N GLN A 84 -27.70 3.62 -16.60
CA GLN A 84 -28.63 3.01 -17.54
C GLN A 84 -29.66 2.20 -16.77
N THR A 85 -30.85 2.78 -16.53
CA THR A 85 -32.18 2.16 -16.74
C THR A 85 -33.27 3.13 -16.25
N ARG A 86 -34.06 3.60 -17.21
CA ARG A 86 -35.36 4.31 -17.15
C ARG A 86 -35.43 5.71 -16.56
#